data_AF-A0A7J7K654-F1
#
_entry.id   AF-A0A7J7K654-F1
#
_cell.length_a   1.000
_cell.length_b   1.000
_cell.length_c   1.000
_cell.angle_alpha   90.00
_cell.angle_beta   90.00
_cell.angle_gamma   90.00
#
_symmetry.space_group_name_H-M   'P 1'
#
loop_
_entity.id
_entity.type
_entity.pdbx_description
1 polymer ?
#
loop_
_entity_poly.entity_id
_entity_poly.type
_entity_poly.pdbx_seq_one_letter_code
_entity_poly.pdbx_strand_id
1 'polypeptide(L)'
;MSATYIRLGGQTRNTSSGATAVNPLFRNAMWTIAYGGNARQVKRYGAIIKSTVAAKGQYFSECDDTLDPGEWQEEFWGQSNYDRLLDIKRKYDPDNDFTCKQCVGSNATRYKISLYLLLLIFLLY
;
A
#
# COMPACT_ATOMS: atom_id res chain seq x y z
N MET A 1 11.39 6.13 -23.34
CA MET A 1 11.02 5.94 -21.92
C MET A 1 12.05 6.69 -21.10
N SER A 2 11.62 7.67 -20.32
CA SER A 2 12.49 8.26 -19.30
C SER A 2 12.25 7.50 -18.00
N ALA A 3 13.30 6.99 -17.39
CA ALA A 3 13.27 6.40 -16.07
C ALA A 3 14.29 7.14 -15.22
N THR A 4 13.92 7.45 -13.99
CA THR A 4 14.80 8.08 -13.02
C THR A 4 15.01 7.11 -11.88
N TYR A 5 16.16 7.20 -11.21
CA TYR A 5 16.41 6.44 -10.01
C TYR A 5 16.68 7.38 -8.85
N ILE A 6 16.27 6.96 -7.66
CA ILE A 6 16.63 7.64 -6.41
C ILE A 6 17.60 6.72 -5.68
N ARG A 7 18.75 7.26 -5.29
CA ARG A 7 19.74 6.53 -4.48
C ARG A 7 19.21 6.39 -3.06
N LEU A 8 19.16 5.16 -2.58
CA LEU A 8 18.93 4.81 -1.18
C LEU A 8 20.26 4.45 -0.49
N GLY A 9 20.19 4.18 0.81
CA GLY A 9 21.32 3.76 1.62
C GLY A 9 21.81 4.85 2.58
N GLY A 10 23.06 4.74 3.02
CA GLY A 10 23.61 5.64 4.04
C GLY A 10 22.79 5.55 5.34
N GLN A 11 22.32 6.68 5.84
CA GLN A 11 21.53 6.73 7.09
C GLN A 11 20.20 5.97 7.01
N THR A 12 19.64 5.76 5.81
CA THR A 12 18.43 4.95 5.70
C THR A 12 18.66 3.50 6.12
N ARG A 13 19.90 2.99 6.06
CA ARG A 13 20.25 1.64 6.55
C ARG A 13 20.34 1.55 8.07
N ASN A 14 20.59 2.67 8.74
CA ASN A 14 20.90 2.72 10.17
C ASN A 14 19.64 2.83 11.04
N THR A 15 18.48 2.45 10.51
CA THR A 15 17.21 2.44 11.22
C THR A 15 16.69 1.00 11.27
N SER A 16 16.38 0.49 12.46
CA SER A 16 15.91 -0.89 12.61
C SER A 16 14.58 -1.13 11.87
N SER A 17 14.38 -2.36 11.39
CA SER A 17 13.27 -2.75 10.50
C SER A 17 11.87 -2.52 11.06
N GLY A 18 11.70 -2.37 12.37
CA GLY A 18 10.40 -2.09 13.01
C GLY A 18 10.26 -0.72 13.67
N ALA A 19 11.31 0.11 13.64
CA ALA A 19 11.30 1.40 14.35
C ALA A 19 10.37 2.44 13.71
N THR A 20 10.07 2.32 12.41
CA THR A 20 9.25 3.29 11.68
C THR A 20 8.18 2.58 10.84
N ALA A 21 7.32 3.36 10.18
CA ALA A 21 6.31 2.83 9.25
C ALA A 21 6.89 2.49 7.86
N VAL A 22 8.15 2.85 7.59
CA VAL A 22 8.77 2.61 6.28
C VAL A 22 9.03 1.12 6.10
N ASN A 23 8.69 0.57 4.93
CA ASN A 23 8.93 -0.82 4.60
C ASN A 23 10.41 -1.21 4.84
N PRO A 24 10.69 -2.32 5.56
CA PRO A 24 12.06 -2.77 5.85
C PRO A 24 12.94 -2.95 4.60
N LEU A 25 12.36 -3.22 3.44
CA LEU A 25 13.09 -3.34 2.17
C LEU A 25 13.93 -2.09 1.86
N PHE A 26 13.49 -0.91 2.27
CA PHE A 26 14.23 0.36 2.07
C PHE A 26 15.54 0.42 2.87
N ARG A 27 15.75 -0.45 3.87
CA ARG A 27 17.01 -0.57 4.61
C ARG A 27 18.08 -1.27 3.79
N ASN A 28 17.68 -2.19 2.91
CA ASN A 28 18.60 -3.02 2.14
C ASN A 28 18.68 -2.60 0.67
N ALA A 29 17.64 -1.94 0.16
CA ALA A 29 17.61 -1.40 -1.19
C ALA A 29 18.69 -0.31 -1.39
N MET A 30 19.28 -0.28 -2.58
CA MET A 30 20.27 0.73 -2.98
C MET A 30 19.68 1.79 -3.91
N TRP A 31 18.59 1.44 -4.61
CA TRP A 31 17.94 2.31 -5.58
C TRP A 31 16.43 2.07 -5.55
N THR A 32 15.65 3.12 -5.74
CA THR A 32 14.29 3.00 -6.29
C THR A 32 14.32 3.40 -7.76
N ILE A 33 13.48 2.78 -8.58
CA ILE A 33 13.37 3.09 -10.01
C ILE A 33 11.97 3.66 -10.23
N ALA A 34 11.91 4.92 -10.63
CA ALA A 34 10.67 5.62 -10.98
C ALA A 34 10.51 5.65 -12.50
N TYR A 35 9.30 5.32 -12.95
CA TYR A 35 8.91 5.34 -14.35
C TYR A 35 7.45 5.80 -14.43
N GLY A 36 7.10 6.47 -15.53
CA GLY A 36 5.76 7.00 -15.75
C GLY A 36 5.21 6.62 -17.13
N GLY A 37 3.91 6.77 -17.29
CA GLY A 37 3.20 6.49 -18.54
C GLY A 37 1.69 6.37 -18.30
N ASN A 38 0.96 5.96 -19.32
CA ASN A 38 -0.44 5.56 -19.15
C ASN A 38 -0.55 4.21 -18.40
N ALA A 39 -1.76 3.85 -17.95
CA ALA A 39 -1.99 2.63 -17.16
C ALA A 39 -1.46 1.33 -17.83
N ARG A 40 -1.56 1.21 -19.16
CA ARG A 40 -1.05 0.05 -19.90
C ARG A 40 0.48 -0.01 -19.86
N GLN A 41 1.13 1.14 -19.98
CA GLN A 41 2.58 1.28 -19.90
C GLN A 41 3.07 0.97 -18.48
N VAL A 42 2.48 1.57 -17.46
CA VAL A 42 2.83 1.34 -16.05
C VAL A 42 2.75 -0.15 -15.71
N LYS A 43 1.64 -0.82 -16.02
CA LYS A 43 1.48 -2.26 -15.78
C LYS A 43 2.53 -3.11 -16.50
N ARG A 44 2.82 -2.78 -17.77
CA ARG A 44 3.84 -3.49 -18.55
C ARG A 44 5.24 -3.30 -17.96
N TYR A 45 5.60 -2.07 -17.61
CA TYR A 45 6.93 -1.75 -17.08
C TYR A 45 7.14 -2.28 -15.67
N GLY A 46 6.11 -2.23 -14.82
CA GLY A 46 6.12 -2.84 -13.49
C GLY A 46 6.36 -4.34 -13.56
N ALA A 47 5.69 -5.06 -14.46
CA ALA A 47 5.94 -6.48 -14.67
C ALA A 47 7.40 -6.78 -15.07
N ILE A 48 7.96 -5.99 -15.99
CA ILE A 48 9.36 -6.14 -16.43
C ILE A 48 10.32 -5.89 -15.27
N ILE A 49 10.17 -4.78 -14.54
CA ILE A 49 11.06 -4.43 -13.42
C ILE A 49 10.97 -5.51 -12.34
N LYS A 50 9.76 -5.89 -11.91
CA LYS A 50 9.54 -6.95 -10.91
C LYS A 50 10.11 -8.30 -11.31
N SER A 51 10.23 -8.60 -12.61
CA SER A 51 10.86 -9.83 -13.10
C SER A 51 12.40 -9.79 -13.07
N THR A 52 12.99 -8.60 -13.01
CA THR A 52 14.44 -8.38 -13.07
C THR A 52 15.06 -8.09 -11.70
N VAL A 53 14.29 -7.52 -10.78
CA VAL A 53 14.76 -7.17 -9.43
C VAL A 53 14.32 -8.20 -8.40
N ALA A 54 15.20 -8.50 -7.43
CA ALA A 54 14.91 -9.47 -6.37
C ALA A 54 13.93 -8.95 -5.31
N ALA A 55 13.85 -7.63 -5.11
CA ALA A 55 13.01 -7.01 -4.09
C ALA A 55 11.73 -6.43 -4.70
N LYS A 56 10.58 -6.75 -4.10
CA LYS A 56 9.26 -6.28 -4.52
C LYS A 56 8.73 -5.22 -3.55
N GLY A 57 9.43 -4.09 -3.45
CA GLY A 57 9.01 -2.95 -2.64
C GLY A 57 8.66 -1.76 -3.52
N GLN A 58 7.62 -1.01 -3.16
CA GLN A 58 7.23 0.22 -3.84
C GLN A 58 7.12 1.38 -2.86
N TYR A 59 7.45 2.57 -3.36
CA TYR A 59 7.27 3.80 -2.60
C TYR A 59 5.82 4.25 -2.73
N PHE A 60 5.08 4.25 -1.62
CA PHE A 60 3.65 4.52 -1.60
C PHE A 60 3.25 5.82 -2.33
N SER A 61 4.07 6.86 -2.26
CA SER A 61 3.77 8.15 -2.91
C SER A 61 3.91 8.13 -4.43
N GLU A 62 4.59 7.14 -5.01
CA GLU A 62 4.91 7.01 -6.44
C GLU A 62 4.72 5.56 -6.89
N CYS A 63 3.56 4.98 -6.57
CA CYS A 63 3.29 3.56 -6.72
C CYS A 63 2.38 3.20 -7.90
N ASP A 64 2.34 1.90 -8.20
CA ASP A 64 1.38 1.28 -9.09
C ASP A 64 0.00 1.17 -8.39
N ASP A 65 -0.94 1.99 -8.84
CA ASP A 65 -2.30 2.02 -8.30
C ASP A 65 -3.18 0.87 -8.82
N THR A 66 -2.61 -0.07 -9.59
CA THR A 66 -3.29 -1.25 -10.15
C THR A 66 -2.99 -2.54 -9.39
N LEU A 67 -2.18 -2.49 -8.33
CA LEU A 67 -1.88 -3.65 -7.48
C LEU A 67 -3.12 -4.23 -6.80
N ASP A 68 -3.18 -5.55 -6.74
CA ASP A 68 -4.29 -6.28 -6.14
C ASP A 68 -4.25 -6.22 -4.60
N PRO A 69 -5.40 -6.37 -3.92
CA PRO A 69 -5.42 -6.56 -2.48
C PRO A 69 -4.57 -7.77 -2.06
N GLY A 70 -3.65 -7.54 -1.11
CA GLY A 70 -2.63 -8.47 -0.67
C GLY A 70 -1.25 -8.07 -1.18
N GLU A 71 -1.15 -7.58 -2.42
CA GLU A 71 0.12 -7.15 -3.00
C GLU A 71 0.55 -5.78 -2.47
N TRP A 72 -0.33 -4.79 -2.55
CA TRP A 72 0.04 -3.42 -2.18
C TRP A 72 0.39 -3.28 -0.69
N GLN A 73 -0.22 -4.07 0.19
CA GLN A 73 0.11 -4.10 1.62
C GLN A 73 1.57 -4.49 1.84
N GLU A 74 1.99 -5.58 1.20
CA GLU A 74 3.35 -6.11 1.29
C GLU A 74 4.35 -5.18 0.60
N GLU A 75 4.03 -4.71 -0.61
CA GLU A 75 4.96 -3.88 -1.39
C GLU A 75 5.17 -2.49 -0.77
N PHE A 76 4.14 -1.88 -0.16
CA PHE A 76 4.24 -0.53 0.40
C PHE A 76 4.74 -0.50 1.84
N TRP A 77 4.31 -1.45 2.67
CA TRP A 77 4.53 -1.41 4.11
C TRP A 77 5.33 -2.63 4.58
N GLY A 78 5.14 -3.78 3.95
CA GLY A 78 5.56 -5.09 4.45
C GLY A 78 4.60 -5.59 5.52
N GLN A 79 4.34 -6.90 5.55
CA GLN A 79 3.24 -7.48 6.33
C GLN A 79 3.24 -7.06 7.80
N SER A 80 4.38 -7.20 8.49
CA SER A 80 4.49 -6.87 9.92
C SER A 80 4.20 -5.40 10.22
N ASN A 81 4.64 -4.48 9.37
CA ASN A 81 4.34 -3.06 9.52
C ASN A 81 2.89 -2.76 9.16
N TYR A 82 2.35 -3.39 8.12
CA TYR A 82 0.95 -3.23 7.73
C TYR A 82 0.02 -3.61 8.88
N ASP A 83 0.24 -4.75 9.53
CA ASP A 83 -0.57 -5.22 10.66
C ASP A 83 -0.51 -4.22 11.83
N ARG A 84 0.69 -3.75 12.19
CA ARG A 84 0.86 -2.73 13.23
C ARG A 84 0.15 -1.42 12.89
N LEU A 85 0.24 -0.97 11.65
CA LEU A 85 -0.41 0.25 11.18
C LEU A 85 -1.93 0.09 11.15
N LEU A 86 -2.43 -1.10 10.80
CA LEU A 86 -3.85 -1.41 10.80
C LEU A 86 -4.44 -1.38 12.22
N ASP A 87 -3.70 -1.87 13.22
CA ASP A 87 -4.12 -1.79 14.62
C ASP A 87 -4.15 -0.34 15.12
N ILE A 88 -3.14 0.46 14.75
CA ILE A 88 -3.12 1.90 15.04
C ILE A 88 -4.32 2.59 14.37
N LYS A 89 -4.59 2.29 13.09
CA LYS A 89 -5.71 2.82 12.33
C LYS A 89 -7.04 2.49 13.02
N ARG A 90 -7.27 1.24 13.42
CA ARG A 90 -8.48 0.82 14.13
C ARG A 90 -8.65 1.51 15.49
N LYS A 91 -7.55 1.84 16.17
CA LYS A 91 -7.58 2.57 17.44
C LYS A 91 -8.01 4.02 17.28
N TYR A 92 -7.49 4.71 16.26
CA TYR A 92 -7.68 6.17 16.09
C TYR A 92 -8.77 6.54 15.07
N ASP A 93 -9.10 5.65 14.16
CA ASP A 93 -10.17 5.79 13.17
C ASP A 93 -10.93 4.45 13.04
N PRO A 94 -11.68 4.06 14.09
CA PRO A 94 -12.43 2.80 14.14
C PRO A 94 -13.54 2.74 13.08
N ASP A 95 -14.06 3.90 12.67
CA ASP A 95 -15.14 4.01 11.69
C ASP A 95 -14.64 4.04 10.23
N ASN A 96 -13.32 4.13 10.04
CA ASN A 96 -12.60 4.24 8.77
C ASN A 96 -13.03 5.47 7.95
N ASP A 97 -13.29 6.59 8.63
CA ASP A 97 -13.73 7.84 8.01
C ASP A 97 -12.62 8.43 7.11
N PHE A 98 -11.35 8.20 7.46
CA PHE A 98 -10.19 8.62 6.68
C PHE A 98 -9.67 7.49 5.79
N THR A 99 -10.41 7.15 4.73
CA THR A 99 -10.02 6.09 3.78
C THR A 99 -9.62 6.66 2.42
N CYS A 100 -8.75 5.95 1.71
CA CYS A 100 -8.30 6.27 0.36
C CYS A 100 -7.86 4.99 -0.37
N LYS A 101 -7.74 5.07 -1.70
CA LYS A 101 -7.30 3.93 -2.53
C LYS A 101 -5.95 3.40 -2.02
N GLN A 102 -5.88 2.11 -1.70
CA GLN A 102 -4.69 1.40 -1.19
C GLN A 102 -4.07 2.00 0.09
N CYS A 103 -4.84 2.76 0.86
CA CYS A 103 -4.44 3.22 2.18
C CYS A 103 -4.59 2.08 3.21
N VAL A 104 -3.90 2.20 4.35
CA VAL A 104 -4.02 1.23 5.45
C VAL A 104 -5.49 1.10 5.86
N GLY A 105 -6.03 -0.12 5.82
CA GLY A 105 -7.44 -0.38 6.13
C GLY A 105 -8.44 -0.01 5.03
N SER A 106 -7.99 0.33 3.81
CA SER A 106 -8.87 0.66 2.68
C SER A 106 -9.76 -0.50 2.21
N ASN A 107 -9.39 -1.74 2.53
CA ASN A 107 -10.20 -2.94 2.29
C ASN A 107 -11.16 -3.28 3.44
N ALA A 108 -11.20 -2.49 4.52
CA ALA A 108 -12.12 -2.72 5.62
C ALA A 108 -13.55 -2.44 5.15
N THR A 109 -14.35 -3.50 5.04
CA THR A 109 -15.74 -3.45 4.62
C THR A 109 -16.58 -2.66 5.62
N ARG A 110 -16.82 -1.38 5.36
CA ARG A 110 -17.96 -0.66 5.92
C ARG A 110 -18.80 -0.09 4.78
N TYR A 111 -19.51 -0.97 4.08
CA TYR A 111 -20.76 -0.56 3.44
C TYR A 111 -21.71 -0.17 4.58
N LYS A 112 -21.84 1.12 4.88
CA LYS A 112 -22.90 1.66 5.75
C LYS A 112 -24.25 1.52 5.02
N ILE A 113 -24.70 0.28 4.83
CA ILE A 113 -26.10 -0.05 4.76
C ILE A 113 -26.27 -1.10 5.83
N SER A 114 -26.72 -0.64 7.00
CA SER A 114 -27.21 -1.53 8.03
C SER A 114 -28.30 -2.40 7.38
N LEU A 115 -28.01 -3.68 7.16
CA LEU A 115 -28.99 -4.65 6.67
C LEU A 115 -30.24 -4.68 7.56
N TYR A 116 -30.12 -4.29 8.83
CA TYR A 116 -31.25 -4.07 9.73
C TYR A 116 -32.15 -2.91 9.29
N LEU A 117 -31.60 -1.84 8.70
CA LEU A 117 -32.39 -0.71 8.20
C LEU A 117 -33.16 -1.08 6.92
N LEU A 118 -32.57 -1.91 6.05
CA LEU A 118 -33.26 -2.46 4.88
C LEU A 118 -34.36 -3.46 5.29
N LEU A 119 -34.07 -4.37 6.24
CA LEU A 119 -35.07 -5.30 6.77
C LEU A 119 -36.25 -4.59 7.44
N LEU A 120 -36.02 -3.48 8.15
CA LEU A 120 -37.09 -2.69 8.76
C LEU A 120 -37.98 -1.98 7.72
N ILE A 121 -37.43 -1.58 6.56
CA ILE A 121 -38.21 -0.96 5.48
C ILE A 121 -39.09 -2.00 4.76
N PHE A 122 -38.60 -3.23 4.57
CA PHE A 122 -39.37 -4.32 3.97
C PHE A 122 -40.39 -4.97 4.91
N LEU A 123 -40.26 -4.80 6.23
CA LEU A 123 -41.23 -5.28 7.22
C LEU A 123 -42.32 -4.23 7.54
N LEU A 124 -42.19 -3.01 7.03
CA LEU A 124 -43.14 -1.90 7.23
C LEU A 124 -43.91 -1.53 5.95
N TYR A 125 -43.87 -2.37 4.92
CA TYR A 125 -44.72 -2.30 3.71
C TYR A 125 -45.30 -3.67 3.37
#